data_AF-A0A6G8U951-F1
#
_entry.id   AF-A0A6G8U951-F1
#
_cell.length_a   1.000
_cell.length_b   1.000
_cell.length_c   1.000
_cell.angle_alpha   90.00
_cell.angle_beta   90.00
_cell.angle_gamma   90.00
#
_symmetry.space_group_name_H-M   'P 1'
#
loop_
_entity.id
_entity.type
_entity.pdbx_description
1 polymer ?
#
loop_
_entity_poly.entity_id
_entity_poly.type
_entity_poly.pdbx_seq_one_letter_code
_entity_poly.pdbx_strand_id
1 'polypeptide(L)'
;MTKLSKTLVVTAAFAVIATSAFSQASWDFKAGMAYVYGGPGKMSAMAMAPAERNHDAMMKNAKRVPDNTVFFLDKGTLYSTSGRLDPTGNFYLN
;
A
#
# COMPACT_ATOMS: atom_id res chain seq x y z
N MET A 1 -31.18 -36.41 22.22
CA MET A 1 -30.49 -36.34 20.92
C MET A 1 -30.42 -34.89 20.48
N THR A 2 -29.34 -34.19 20.79
CA THR A 2 -29.12 -32.79 20.42
C THR A 2 -28.62 -32.72 18.98
N LYS A 3 -29.44 -32.16 18.10
CA LYS A 3 -29.10 -31.88 16.70
C LYS A 3 -28.07 -30.74 16.64
N LEU A 4 -26.79 -31.07 16.81
CA LEU A 4 -25.70 -30.18 16.46
C LEU A 4 -25.60 -30.11 14.94
N SER A 5 -26.30 -29.12 14.39
CA SER A 5 -26.38 -28.77 12.98
C SER A 5 -25.00 -28.75 12.32
N LYS A 6 -24.84 -29.53 11.24
CA LYS A 6 -23.69 -29.59 10.34
C LYS A 6 -23.31 -28.24 9.68
N THR A 7 -24.02 -27.16 9.99
CA THR A 7 -23.87 -25.84 9.39
C THR A 7 -22.67 -25.05 9.94
N LEU A 8 -22.16 -25.37 11.13
CA LEU A 8 -21.12 -24.55 11.77
C LEU A 8 -19.70 -24.76 11.21
N VAL A 9 -19.45 -25.87 10.50
CA VAL A 9 -18.09 -26.23 10.04
C VAL A 9 -17.71 -25.57 8.72
N VAL A 10 -18.66 -25.01 7.97
CA VAL A 10 -18.39 -24.45 6.62
C VAL A 10 -17.92 -22.98 6.67
N THR A 11 -18.12 -22.27 7.77
CA THR A 11 -17.82 -20.83 7.86
C THR A 11 -16.32 -20.51 7.96
N ALA A 12 -15.47 -21.43 8.43
CA ALA A 12 -14.04 -21.16 8.58
C ALA A 12 -13.25 -21.20 7.26
N ALA A 13 -13.71 -21.99 6.27
CA ALA A 13 -13.02 -22.12 4.99
C ALA A 13 -13.27 -20.93 4.04
N PHE A 14 -14.36 -20.17 4.24
CA PHE A 14 -14.69 -19.01 3.41
C PHE A 14 -13.97 -17.72 3.83
N ALA A 15 -13.35 -17.69 5.02
CA ALA A 15 -12.63 -16.51 5.50
C ALA A 15 -11.28 -16.27 4.80
N VAL A 16 -10.72 -17.29 4.12
CA VAL A 16 -9.37 -17.23 3.53
C VAL A 16 -9.38 -16.62 2.12
N ILE A 17 -10.51 -16.61 1.42
CA ILE A 17 -10.59 -16.11 0.03
C ILE A 17 -11.01 -14.64 -0.05
N ALA A 18 -11.45 -14.04 1.06
CA ALA A 18 -11.92 -12.65 1.09
C ALA A 18 -10.81 -11.62 1.37
N THR A 19 -9.57 -12.04 1.63
CA THR A 19 -8.51 -11.13 2.09
C THR A 19 -7.94 -10.24 0.99
N SER A 20 -8.06 -10.61 -0.29
CA SER A 20 -7.60 -9.76 -1.41
C SER A 20 -8.52 -8.55 -1.66
N ALA A 21 -9.81 -8.64 -1.31
CA ALA A 21 -10.77 -7.55 -1.46
C ALA A 21 -10.61 -6.43 -0.42
N PHE A 22 -9.88 -6.70 0.69
CA PHE A 22 -9.58 -5.67 1.70
C PHE A 22 -8.38 -4.78 1.34
N SER A 23 -7.71 -5.01 0.20
CA SER A 23 -6.61 -4.15 -0.25
C SER A 23 -7.06 -2.91 -1.05
N GLN A 24 -8.36 -2.74 -1.31
CA GLN A 24 -8.90 -1.52 -1.92
C GLN A 24 -9.14 -0.42 -0.87
N ALA A 25 -8.36 -0.39 0.21
CA ALA A 25 -8.26 0.79 1.04
C ALA A 25 -7.30 1.74 0.35
N SER A 26 -7.77 2.94 0.01
CA SER A 26 -6.91 4.02 -0.48
C SER A 26 -5.76 4.22 0.50
N TRP A 27 -4.53 4.01 0.03
CA TRP A 27 -3.36 4.32 0.83
C TRP A 27 -3.17 5.83 0.83
N ASP A 28 -3.59 6.49 1.91
CA ASP A 28 -3.46 7.94 2.04
C ASP A 28 -2.06 8.36 2.51
N PHE A 29 -1.42 9.26 1.75
CA PHE A 29 -0.24 9.99 2.19
C PHE A 29 -0.68 11.15 3.08
N LYS A 30 -0.33 11.08 4.37
CA LYS A 30 -0.69 12.12 5.34
C LYS A 30 0.37 13.22 5.38
N ALA A 31 -0.06 14.48 5.40
CA ALA A 31 0.84 15.60 5.65
C ALA A 31 1.57 15.41 7.00
N GLY A 32 2.86 15.75 7.04
CA GLY A 32 3.68 15.58 8.23
C GLY A 32 4.24 14.16 8.44
N MET A 33 3.95 13.20 7.55
CA MET A 33 4.51 11.84 7.61
C MET A 33 5.55 11.62 6.51
N ALA A 34 6.64 10.95 6.86
CA ALA A 34 7.61 10.40 5.92
C ALA A 34 7.43 8.87 5.81
N TYR A 35 7.51 8.34 4.60
CA TYR A 35 7.40 6.91 4.32
C TYR A 35 8.74 6.43 3.77
N VAL A 36 9.37 5.49 4.47
CA VAL A 36 10.71 5.02 4.19
C VAL A 36 10.66 3.59 3.68
N TYR A 37 11.23 3.37 2.50
CA TYR A 37 11.49 2.04 1.98
C TYR A 37 12.77 1.49 2.62
N GLY A 38 12.63 0.50 3.48
CA GLY A 38 13.72 -0.13 4.23
C GLY A 38 14.34 -1.34 3.53
N GLY A 39 13.97 -1.62 2.28
CA GLY A 39 14.39 -2.81 1.54
C GLY A 39 13.27 -3.86 1.44
N PRO A 40 13.59 -5.14 1.18
CA PRO A 40 12.64 -6.12 0.66
C PRO A 40 11.33 -6.25 1.43
N GLY A 41 10.26 -5.67 0.86
CA GLY A 41 8.91 -5.65 1.43
C GLY A 41 8.77 -4.85 2.73
N LYS A 42 9.77 -4.07 3.13
CA LYS A 42 9.78 -3.30 4.39
C LYS A 42 9.49 -1.84 4.11
N MET A 43 8.38 -1.35 4.65
CA MET A 43 8.05 0.07 4.66
C MET A 43 7.74 0.52 6.08
N SER A 44 8.25 1.68 6.45
CA SER A 44 7.96 2.34 7.74
C SER A 44 7.41 3.73 7.49
N ALA A 45 6.42 4.14 8.28
CA ALA A 45 5.94 5.50 8.34
C ALA A 45 6.44 6.16 9.63
N MET A 46 6.96 7.38 9.53
CA MET A 46 7.51 8.14 10.65
C MET A 46 7.01 9.57 10.59
N ALA A 47 6.67 10.15 11.75
CA ALA A 47 6.35 11.57 11.83
C ALA A 47 7.58 12.41 11.51
N MET A 48 7.43 13.38 10.63
CA MET A 48 8.47 14.35 10.35
C MET A 48 8.63 15.27 11.55
N ALA A 49 9.88 15.54 11.92
CA ALA A 49 10.16 16.53 12.96
C ALA A 49 9.66 17.92 12.50
N PRO A 50 9.03 18.70 13.38
CA PRO A 50 8.35 19.94 13.01
C PRO A 50 9.30 21.11 12.66
N ALA A 51 10.61 20.94 12.83
CA ALA A 51 11.58 21.99 12.56
C ALA A 51 11.74 22.24 11.06
N GLU A 52 11.56 23.49 10.63
CA GLU A 52 11.69 23.94 9.23
C GLU A 52 13.01 23.49 8.58
N ARG A 53 14.12 23.56 9.33
CA ARG A 53 15.44 23.09 8.87
C ARG A 53 15.42 21.64 8.36
N ASN A 54 14.62 20.76 8.96
CA ASN A 54 14.54 19.36 8.53
C ASN A 54 13.76 19.24 7.22
N HIS A 55 12.67 19.99 7.08
CA HIS A 55 11.90 20.04 5.85
C HIS A 55 12.76 20.57 4.68
N ASP A 56 13.48 21.68 4.89
CA ASP A 56 14.37 22.27 3.88
C ASP A 56 15.48 21.30 3.46
N ALA A 57 16.06 20.59 4.42
CA ALA A 57 17.09 19.59 4.15
C ALA A 57 16.54 18.44 3.28
N MET A 58 15.32 17.98 3.54
CA MET A 58 14.65 16.96 2.72
C MET A 58 14.37 17.50 1.30
N MET A 59 13.86 18.73 1.20
CA MET A 59 13.47 19.34 -0.07
C MET A 59 14.65 19.63 -1.00
N LYS A 60 15.87 19.83 -0.47
CA LYS A 60 17.07 20.12 -1.27
C LYS A 60 17.35 19.12 -2.40
N ASN A 61 17.05 17.83 -2.18
CA ASN A 61 17.25 16.77 -3.18
C ASN A 61 15.95 16.03 -3.54
N ALA A 62 14.80 16.55 -3.08
CA ALA A 62 13.53 15.93 -3.37
C ALA A 62 13.20 16.05 -4.86
N LYS A 63 12.60 15.00 -5.42
CA LYS A 63 11.98 15.03 -6.73
C LYS A 63 10.48 14.88 -6.55
N ARG A 64 9.71 15.77 -7.19
CA ARG A 64 8.26 15.61 -7.24
C ARG A 64 7.94 14.31 -7.98
N VAL A 65 7.10 13.48 -7.37
CA VAL A 65 6.51 12.31 -8.03
C VAL A 65 5.44 12.81 -9.00
N PRO A 66 5.53 12.51 -10.31
CA PRO A 66 4.50 12.89 -11.27
C PRO A 66 3.15 12.23 -10.94
N ASP A 67 2.07 12.90 -11.32
CA ASP A 67 0.72 12.34 -11.20
C ASP A 67 0.61 11.06 -12.04
N ASN A 68 -0.24 10.12 -11.61
CA ASN A 68 -0.37 8.79 -12.22
C ASN A 68 0.95 7.98 -12.21
N THR A 69 1.74 8.11 -11.15
CA THR A 69 2.84 7.18 -10.86
C THR A 69 2.30 5.98 -10.07
N VAL A 70 2.52 4.79 -10.59
CA VAL A 70 2.19 3.51 -9.95
C VAL A 70 3.44 2.98 -9.27
N PHE A 71 3.31 2.60 -7.99
CA PHE A 71 4.35 1.92 -7.23
C PHE A 71 3.95 0.45 -7.01
N PHE A 72 4.86 -0.48 -7.25
CA PHE A 72 4.60 -1.91 -7.06
C PHE A 72 5.86 -2.66 -6.63
N LEU A 73 5.67 -3.75 -5.88
CA LEU A 73 6.76 -4.63 -5.48
C LEU A 73 6.85 -5.81 -6.45
N ASP A 74 8.04 -6.10 -6.96
CA ASP A 74 8.35 -7.38 -7.62
C ASP A 74 9.63 -7.96 -7.03
N LYS A 75 9.59 -9.23 -6.62
CA LYS A 75 10.72 -9.95 -6.00
C LYS A 75 11.43 -9.17 -4.88
N GLY A 76 10.64 -8.46 -4.06
CA GLY A 76 11.16 -7.65 -2.96
C GLY A 76 11.85 -6.35 -3.39
N THR A 77 11.76 -5.96 -4.65
CA THR A 77 12.24 -4.66 -5.13
C THR A 77 11.05 -3.75 -5.39
N LEU A 78 11.10 -2.53 -4.87
CA LEU A 78 10.10 -1.50 -5.13
C LEU A 78 10.40 -0.83 -6.47
N TYR A 79 9.42 -0.88 -7.37
CA TYR A 79 9.45 -0.22 -8.67
C TYR A 79 8.44 0.93 -8.70
N SER A 80 8.70 1.90 -9.59
CA SER A 80 7.74 2.93 -9.96
C SER A 80 7.66 3.07 -11.48
N THR A 81 6.47 3.35 -11.99
CA THR A 81 6.23 3.59 -13.42
C THR A 81 5.13 4.62 -13.62
N SER A 82 5.18 5.36 -14.73
CA SER A 82 4.07 6.20 -15.17
C SER A 82 3.03 5.36 -15.89
N GLY A 83 1.75 5.53 -15.57
CA GLY A 83 0.65 4.81 -16.22
C GLY A 83 -0.61 4.81 -15.37
N ARG A 84 -1.58 3.98 -15.75
CA ARG A 84 -2.85 3.87 -15.04
C ARG A 84 -3.19 2.41 -14.76
N LEU A 85 -3.73 2.15 -13.58
CA LEU A 85 -4.43 0.92 -13.26
C LEU A 85 -5.93 1.14 -13.38
N ASP A 86 -6.62 0.24 -14.06
CA ASP A 86 -8.08 0.20 -14.00
C ASP A 86 -8.57 -0.47 -12.69
N PRO A 87 -9.87 -0.38 -12.35
CA PRO A 87 -10.40 -1.04 -11.14
C PRO A 87 -10.25 -2.56 -11.12
N THR A 88 -9.94 -3.19 -12.26
CA THR A 88 -9.67 -4.63 -12.36
C THR A 88 -8.19 -4.98 -12.25
N GLY A 89 -7.31 -3.97 -12.12
CA GLY A 89 -5.87 -4.13 -11.95
C GLY A 89 -5.07 -4.23 -13.24
N ASN A 90 -5.66 -3.98 -14.43
CA ASN A 90 -4.88 -3.95 -15.66
C ASN A 90 -4.11 -2.65 -15.76
N PHE A 91 -2.85 -2.75 -16.17
CA PHE A 91 -1.93 -1.62 -16.33
C PHE A 91 -1.91 -1.12 -17.78
N TYR A 92 -2.01 0.19 -17.96
CA TYR A 92 -1.95 0.86 -19.25
C TYR A 92 -0.86 1.93 -19.22
N LEU A 93 -0.11 2.02 -20.32
CA LEU A 93 0.82 3.11 -20.56
C LEU A 93 0.03 4.37 -20.93
N ASN A 94 0.53 5.52 -20.46
CA ASN A 94 0.01 6.83 -20.85
C ASN A 94 0.54 7.24 -22.21
#